data_AF-A0A5C5R5J6-F1
#
_entry.id   AF-A0A5C5R5J6-F1
#
_cell.length_a   1.000
_cell.length_b   1.000
_cell.length_c   1.000
_cell.angle_alpha   90.00
_cell.angle_beta   90.00
_cell.angle_gamma   90.00
#
_symmetry.space_group_name_H-M   'P 1'
#
loop_
_entity.id
_entity.type
_entity.pdbx_description
1 polymer ?
#
loop_
_entity_poly.entity_id
_entity_poly.type
_entity_poly.pdbx_seq_one_letter_code
_entity_poly.pdbx_strand_id
1 'polypeptide(L)'
;KSRDGAYVREHFFNSPELKAMVAHMSDNDVWRLNRGGHDENKVYAAYDAAVKTEGKPTVILVKTIKGYGMGQDGEAQNVAHQQKSISLESLRRFRDRFEVPISDEDLEALNFIRPPEGSPELEYLHERRRALGGYVPSRRVQAKEKLTVPKLEAFKAQLEATAEGREISTTMSFVRILNTIVKDKVIGKRVVPILVDESRTFGMEGMFRQLGIWSQAGQQ
;
A
#
# COMPACT_ATOMS: atom_id res chain seq x y z
N LYS A 1 -20.49 8.49 16.76
CA LYS A 1 -21.24 8.12 15.53
C LYS A 1 -22.13 6.88 15.74
N SER A 2 -22.28 6.39 16.98
CA SER A 2 -23.25 5.34 17.37
C SER A 2 -24.42 5.89 18.22
N ARG A 3 -24.57 7.22 18.28
CA ARG A 3 -25.61 7.98 18.99
C ARG A 3 -26.31 8.89 17.97
N ASP A 4 -26.69 10.10 18.33
CA ASP A 4 -27.32 11.10 17.45
C ASP A 4 -26.63 12.48 17.55
N GLY A 5 -27.17 13.48 16.85
CA GLY A 5 -26.68 14.85 16.85
C GLY A 5 -26.84 15.57 18.19
N ALA A 6 -27.96 15.31 18.90
CA ALA A 6 -28.24 15.89 20.21
C ALA A 6 -27.17 15.47 21.23
N TYR A 7 -26.83 14.18 21.27
CA TYR A 7 -25.77 13.64 22.11
C TYR A 7 -24.41 14.27 21.79
N VAL A 8 -24.09 14.46 20.51
CA VAL A 8 -22.85 15.13 20.09
C VAL A 8 -22.84 16.59 20.56
N ARG A 9 -23.95 17.32 20.41
CA ARG A 9 -24.07 18.69 20.89
C ARG A 9 -23.83 18.79 22.40
N GLU A 10 -24.46 17.91 23.17
CA GLU A 10 -24.37 17.94 24.63
C GLU A 10 -22.98 17.55 25.15
N HIS A 11 -22.41 16.46 24.64
CA HIS A 11 -21.21 15.84 25.23
C HIS A 11 -19.89 16.24 24.55
N PHE A 12 -19.91 16.69 23.28
CA PHE A 12 -18.71 17.15 22.59
C PHE A 12 -18.61 18.67 22.57
N PHE A 13 -19.68 19.36 22.16
CA PHE A 13 -19.75 20.83 22.20
C PHE A 13 -20.18 21.29 23.60
N ASN A 14 -19.43 20.93 24.63
CA ASN A 14 -19.88 21.03 26.02
C ASN A 14 -19.46 22.31 26.76
N SER A 15 -18.65 23.19 26.14
CA SER A 15 -18.29 24.50 26.69
C SER A 15 -19.15 25.64 26.11
N PRO A 16 -19.27 26.82 26.77
CA PRO A 16 -20.02 27.95 26.25
C PRO A 16 -19.58 28.37 24.83
N GLU A 17 -18.28 28.40 24.58
CA GLU A 17 -17.69 28.77 23.29
C GLU A 17 -18.04 27.74 22.21
N LEU A 18 -17.89 26.45 22.51
CA LEU A 18 -18.22 25.37 21.58
C LEU A 18 -19.72 25.28 21.29
N LYS A 19 -20.58 25.52 22.28
CA LYS A 19 -22.03 25.60 22.09
C LYS A 19 -22.40 26.74 21.16
N ALA A 20 -21.78 27.92 21.33
CA ALA A 20 -22.00 29.07 20.47
C ALA A 20 -21.63 28.77 19.00
N MET A 21 -20.55 28.02 18.75
CA MET A 21 -20.13 27.64 17.40
C MET A 21 -21.19 26.86 16.61
N VAL A 22 -22.01 26.04 17.29
CA VAL A 22 -23.03 25.19 16.65
C VAL A 22 -24.46 25.64 16.96
N ALA A 23 -24.65 26.80 17.60
CA ALA A 23 -25.97 27.28 18.04
C ALA A 23 -26.98 27.48 16.88
N HIS A 24 -26.46 27.78 15.69
CA HIS A 24 -27.26 27.99 14.47
C HIS A 24 -27.51 26.69 13.68
N MET A 25 -26.89 25.57 14.08
CA MET A 25 -27.00 24.28 13.40
C MET A 25 -28.10 23.45 14.05
N SER A 26 -28.89 22.71 13.26
CA SER A 26 -29.77 21.67 13.81
C SER A 26 -28.97 20.46 14.30
N ASP A 27 -29.58 19.57 15.07
CA ASP A 27 -28.92 18.31 15.48
C ASP A 27 -28.59 17.43 14.27
N ASN A 28 -29.40 17.48 13.21
CA ASN A 28 -29.10 16.81 11.95
C ASN A 28 -27.85 17.40 11.27
N ASP A 29 -27.68 18.72 11.29
CA ASP A 29 -26.48 19.36 10.73
C ASP A 29 -25.23 19.00 11.54
N VAL A 30 -25.33 19.01 12.87
CA VAL A 30 -24.25 18.55 13.76
C VAL A 30 -23.93 17.08 13.49
N TRP A 31 -24.94 16.24 13.24
CA TRP A 31 -24.75 14.85 12.90
C TRP A 31 -24.07 14.64 11.54
N ARG A 32 -24.30 15.53 10.57
CA ARG A 32 -23.68 15.49 9.24
C ARG A 32 -22.21 15.88 9.20
N LEU A 33 -21.68 16.51 10.26
CA LEU A 33 -20.24 16.80 10.38
C LEU A 33 -19.44 15.50 10.20
N ASN A 34 -18.66 15.43 9.12
CA ASN A 34 -17.98 14.21 8.68
C ASN A 34 -16.50 14.19 9.11
N ARG A 35 -15.83 13.05 8.90
CA ARG A 35 -14.39 12.91 9.16
C ARG A 35 -13.61 13.19 7.87
N GLY A 36 -12.42 13.76 7.99
CA GLY A 36 -11.62 14.17 6.82
C GLY A 36 -11.23 13.04 5.85
N GLY A 37 -11.27 11.77 6.29
CA GLY A 37 -11.07 10.64 5.38
C GLY A 37 -12.21 10.35 4.42
N HIS A 38 -13.36 11.01 4.60
CA HIS A 38 -14.56 10.91 3.75
C HIS A 38 -14.84 12.22 3.00
N ASP A 39 -13.85 13.11 2.93
CA ASP A 39 -13.90 14.36 2.16
C ASP A 39 -12.79 14.27 1.09
N GLU A 40 -13.20 14.12 -0.16
CA GLU A 40 -12.31 13.95 -1.31
C GLU A 40 -11.32 15.10 -1.47
N ASN A 41 -11.70 16.33 -1.10
CA ASN A 41 -10.82 17.49 -1.18
C ASN A 41 -9.72 17.40 -0.11
N LYS A 42 -10.05 16.95 1.10
CA LYS A 42 -9.05 16.75 2.17
C LYS A 42 -8.10 15.60 1.86
N VAL A 43 -8.62 14.50 1.31
CA VAL A 43 -7.81 13.37 0.88
C VAL A 43 -6.88 13.79 -0.25
N TYR A 44 -7.40 14.45 -1.29
CA TYR A 44 -6.59 14.96 -2.41
C TYR A 44 -5.49 15.91 -1.94
N ALA A 45 -5.84 16.91 -1.11
CA ALA A 45 -4.86 17.87 -0.58
C ALA A 45 -3.73 17.18 0.21
N ALA A 46 -4.06 16.12 0.97
CA ALA A 46 -3.05 15.35 1.69
C ALA A 46 -2.11 14.58 0.75
N TYR A 47 -2.64 13.94 -0.30
CA TYR A 47 -1.82 13.25 -1.31
C TYR A 47 -0.98 14.22 -2.15
N ASP A 48 -1.54 15.36 -2.55
CA ASP A 48 -0.83 16.40 -3.27
C ASP A 48 0.36 16.96 -2.45
N ALA A 49 0.14 17.25 -1.17
CA ALA A 49 1.21 17.64 -0.25
C ALA A 49 2.27 16.54 -0.09
N ALA A 50 1.86 15.27 -0.02
CA ALA A 50 2.77 14.13 0.13
C ALA A 50 3.67 13.95 -1.11
N VAL A 51 3.11 14.09 -2.32
CA VAL A 51 3.87 13.99 -3.59
C VAL A 51 4.87 15.13 -3.75
N LYS A 52 4.56 16.32 -3.20
CA LYS A 52 5.44 17.50 -3.20
C LYS A 52 6.48 17.50 -2.07
N THR A 53 6.42 16.55 -1.14
CA THR A 53 7.35 16.50 -0.01
C THR A 53 8.67 15.86 -0.44
N GLU A 54 9.77 16.59 -0.26
CA GLU A 54 11.12 16.12 -0.57
C GLU A 54 11.95 15.83 0.69
N GLY A 55 12.96 14.98 0.56
CA GLY A 55 13.96 14.72 1.62
C GLY A 55 13.49 13.84 2.79
N LYS A 56 12.22 13.45 2.86
CA LYS A 56 11.68 12.56 3.90
C LYS A 56 10.41 11.83 3.44
N PRO A 57 10.11 10.64 4.01
CA PRO A 57 8.84 9.97 3.77
C PRO A 57 7.67 10.74 4.41
N THR A 58 6.48 10.58 3.84
CA THR A 58 5.23 11.15 4.36
C THR A 58 4.29 10.06 4.83
N VAL A 59 3.69 10.25 6.01
CA VAL A 59 2.63 9.39 6.54
C VAL A 59 1.33 10.20 6.59
N ILE A 60 0.28 9.72 5.92
CA ILE A 60 -1.06 10.32 5.96
C ILE A 60 -1.92 9.54 6.94
N LEU A 61 -2.36 10.20 8.02
CA LEU A 61 -3.26 9.62 9.02
C LEU A 61 -4.71 9.91 8.65
N VAL A 62 -5.34 8.97 7.95
CA VAL A 62 -6.71 9.14 7.43
C VAL A 62 -7.74 8.74 8.49
N LYS A 63 -8.44 9.72 9.04
CA LYS A 63 -9.52 9.49 10.03
C LYS A 63 -10.82 9.16 9.30
N THR A 64 -11.23 7.89 9.30
CA THR A 64 -12.48 7.38 8.68
C THR A 64 -13.47 6.87 9.73
N ILE A 65 -14.68 6.51 9.32
CA ILE A 65 -15.68 5.80 10.16
C ILE A 65 -15.66 4.32 9.74
N LYS A 66 -15.44 3.40 10.69
CA LYS A 66 -15.57 1.96 10.44
C LYS A 66 -17.03 1.63 10.09
N GLY A 67 -17.26 0.91 8.99
CA GLY A 67 -18.61 0.60 8.50
C GLY A 67 -19.38 1.82 7.99
N TYR A 68 -18.69 2.83 7.45
CA TYR A 68 -19.33 4.05 6.95
C TYR A 68 -20.48 3.75 5.98
N GLY A 69 -21.68 4.26 6.29
CA GLY A 69 -22.86 4.07 5.48
C GLY A 69 -23.55 2.72 5.61
N MET A 70 -23.10 1.87 6.53
CA MET A 70 -23.78 0.61 6.87
C MET A 70 -24.86 0.78 7.94
N GLY A 71 -25.05 1.99 8.47
CA GLY A 71 -26.08 2.27 9.47
C GLY A 71 -25.91 1.43 10.75
N GLN A 72 -27.03 0.96 11.30
CA GLN A 72 -27.06 0.19 12.55
C GLN A 72 -26.37 -1.19 12.47
N ASP A 73 -26.01 -1.65 11.27
CA ASP A 73 -25.46 -3.00 11.08
C ASP A 73 -23.93 -3.04 11.15
N GLY A 74 -23.26 -1.89 11.34
CA GLY A 74 -21.81 -1.86 11.46
C GLY A 74 -21.17 -0.48 11.56
N GLU A 75 -21.91 0.62 11.33
CA GLU A 75 -21.32 1.95 11.38
C GLU A 75 -20.96 2.35 12.82
N ALA A 76 -19.66 2.55 13.05
CA ALA A 76 -19.10 2.86 14.35
C ALA A 76 -19.45 1.85 15.47
N GLN A 77 -19.79 0.61 15.10
CA GLN A 77 -20.00 -0.49 16.05
C GLN A 77 -18.75 -1.36 16.19
N ASN A 78 -18.50 -1.81 17.42
CA ASN A 78 -17.47 -2.81 17.72
C ASN A 78 -18.04 -4.24 17.60
N VAL A 79 -18.77 -4.52 16.51
CA VAL A 79 -19.17 -5.90 16.18
C VAL A 79 -17.94 -6.72 15.85
N ALA A 80 -17.92 -8.00 16.25
CA ALA A 80 -16.84 -8.91 15.94
C ALA A 80 -16.62 -8.97 14.42
N HIS A 81 -15.36 -8.96 13.98
CA HIS A 81 -14.98 -9.02 12.56
C HIS A 81 -15.45 -10.32 11.83
N GLN A 82 -16.17 -11.20 12.53
CA GLN A 82 -16.63 -12.53 12.11
C GLN A 82 -18.11 -12.57 11.71
N GLN A 83 -18.82 -11.44 11.70
CA GLN A 83 -20.22 -11.41 11.23
C GLN A 83 -20.25 -11.71 9.72
N LYS A 84 -20.59 -12.96 9.38
CA LYS A 84 -20.46 -13.52 8.02
C LYS A 84 -21.56 -13.09 7.04
N SER A 85 -22.67 -12.51 7.52
CA SER A 85 -23.83 -12.19 6.70
C SER A 85 -24.28 -10.75 6.90
N ILE A 86 -24.47 -10.04 5.79
CA ILE A 86 -25.15 -8.75 5.71
C ILE A 86 -26.62 -9.05 5.39
N SER A 87 -27.57 -8.45 6.11
CA SER A 87 -29.00 -8.65 5.83
C SER A 87 -29.42 -7.94 4.55
N LEU A 88 -30.47 -8.42 3.88
CA LEU A 88 -31.02 -7.76 2.69
C LEU A 88 -31.50 -6.33 3.01
N GLU A 89 -32.04 -6.09 4.20
CA GLU A 89 -32.43 -4.76 4.66
C GLU A 89 -31.22 -3.80 4.76
N SER A 90 -30.10 -4.31 5.25
CA SER A 90 -28.83 -3.56 5.29
C SER A 90 -28.35 -3.18 3.88
N LEU A 91 -28.48 -4.11 2.92
CA LEU A 91 -28.14 -3.86 1.52
C LEU A 91 -29.07 -2.82 0.89
N ARG A 92 -30.38 -2.87 1.17
CA ARG A 92 -31.35 -1.86 0.71
C ARG A 92 -31.00 -0.48 1.26
N ARG A 93 -30.71 -0.37 2.56
CA ARG A 93 -30.25 0.88 3.18
C ARG A 93 -28.96 1.41 2.55
N PHE A 94 -28.00 0.53 2.27
CA PHE A 94 -26.74 0.91 1.61
C PHE A 94 -27.01 1.44 0.20
N ARG A 95 -27.79 0.70 -0.61
CA ARG A 95 -28.22 1.14 -1.95
C ARG A 95 -28.85 2.52 -1.89
N ASP A 96 -29.83 2.72 -1.02
CA ASP A 96 -30.59 3.97 -0.93
C ASP A 96 -29.69 5.13 -0.48
N ARG A 97 -28.79 4.89 0.47
CA ARG A 97 -27.85 5.90 0.97
C ARG A 97 -26.86 6.38 -0.10
N PHE A 98 -26.36 5.46 -0.92
CA PHE A 98 -25.35 5.74 -1.94
C PHE A 98 -25.97 5.89 -3.34
N GLU A 99 -27.31 5.93 -3.42
CA GLU A 99 -28.08 6.09 -4.66
C GLU A 99 -27.64 5.10 -5.76
N VAL A 100 -27.37 3.86 -5.37
CA VAL A 100 -26.85 2.83 -6.28
C VAL A 100 -27.96 2.41 -7.27
N PRO A 101 -27.74 2.50 -8.59
CA PRO A 101 -28.77 2.22 -9.60
C PRO A 101 -28.95 0.70 -9.81
N ILE A 102 -29.61 0.03 -8.86
CA ILE A 102 -29.93 -1.39 -8.90
C ILE A 102 -31.38 -1.63 -8.46
N SER A 103 -32.09 -2.51 -9.16
CA SER A 103 -33.47 -2.86 -8.84
C SER A 103 -33.56 -3.66 -7.53
N ASP A 104 -34.74 -3.73 -6.90
CA ASP A 104 -34.95 -4.61 -5.73
C ASP A 104 -34.71 -6.08 -6.08
N GLU A 105 -35.12 -6.50 -7.28
CA GLU A 105 -34.95 -7.87 -7.78
C GLU A 105 -33.47 -8.24 -7.94
N ASP A 106 -32.68 -7.35 -8.56
CA ASP A 106 -31.24 -7.54 -8.73
C ASP A 106 -30.48 -7.48 -7.40
N LEU A 107 -30.95 -6.66 -6.46
CA LEU A 107 -30.40 -6.57 -5.11
C LEU A 107 -30.63 -7.88 -4.35
N GLU A 108 -31.82 -8.48 -4.46
CA GLU A 108 -32.15 -9.78 -3.87
C GLU A 108 -31.35 -10.93 -4.49
N ALA A 109 -31.12 -10.88 -5.80
CA ALA A 109 -30.28 -11.84 -6.52
C ALA A 109 -28.77 -11.64 -6.29
N LEU A 110 -28.35 -10.56 -5.62
CA LEU A 110 -26.95 -10.16 -5.43
C LEU A 110 -26.19 -9.99 -6.76
N ASN A 111 -26.87 -9.46 -7.78
CA ASN A 111 -26.27 -9.21 -9.09
C ASN A 111 -25.24 -8.08 -9.03
N PHE A 112 -24.13 -8.26 -9.75
CA PHE A 112 -23.14 -7.20 -9.91
C PHE A 112 -23.67 -6.09 -10.82
N ILE A 113 -23.39 -4.84 -10.47
CA ILE A 113 -23.63 -3.70 -11.34
C ILE A 113 -22.40 -3.43 -12.20
N ARG A 114 -22.64 -3.03 -13.45
CA ARG A 114 -21.64 -2.44 -14.31
C ARG A 114 -22.27 -1.21 -14.97
N PRO A 115 -21.61 -0.03 -14.92
CA PRO A 115 -22.08 1.11 -15.70
C PRO A 115 -22.20 0.74 -17.18
N PRO A 116 -23.28 1.14 -17.88
CA PRO A 116 -23.46 0.81 -19.29
C PRO A 116 -22.29 1.26 -20.17
N GLU A 117 -22.07 0.56 -21.28
CA GLU A 117 -21.11 1.01 -22.29
C GLU A 117 -21.52 2.41 -22.82
N GLY A 118 -20.54 3.31 -22.91
CA GLY A 118 -20.78 4.71 -23.30
C GLY A 118 -21.38 5.61 -22.21
N SER A 119 -21.50 5.13 -20.97
CA SER A 119 -21.95 5.99 -19.86
C SER A 119 -20.84 6.97 -19.42
N PRO A 120 -21.18 8.18 -18.93
CA PRO A 120 -20.20 9.15 -18.45
C PRO A 120 -19.29 8.60 -17.34
N GLU A 121 -19.82 7.73 -16.48
CA GLU A 121 -19.06 7.10 -15.38
C GLU A 121 -17.97 6.17 -15.91
N LEU A 122 -18.32 5.33 -16.90
CA LEU A 122 -17.37 4.38 -17.49
C LEU A 122 -16.31 5.10 -18.32
N GLU A 123 -16.71 6.12 -19.08
CA GLU A 123 -15.80 6.98 -19.83
C GLU A 123 -14.81 7.69 -18.90
N TYR A 124 -15.30 8.33 -17.84
CA TYR A 124 -14.47 9.00 -16.85
C TYR A 124 -13.51 8.03 -16.16
N LEU A 125 -13.98 6.86 -15.73
CA LEU A 125 -13.15 5.83 -15.11
C LEU A 125 -11.99 5.43 -16.03
N HIS A 126 -12.29 5.10 -17.28
CA HIS A 126 -11.28 4.68 -18.25
C HIS A 126 -10.31 5.82 -18.62
N GLU A 127 -10.81 7.05 -18.77
CA GLU A 127 -10.00 8.22 -19.06
C GLU A 127 -8.99 8.50 -17.94
N ARG A 128 -9.44 8.52 -16.67
CA ARG A 128 -8.55 8.73 -15.51
C ARG A 128 -7.49 7.64 -15.43
N ARG A 129 -7.84 6.37 -15.69
CA ARG A 129 -6.85 5.28 -15.72
C ARG A 129 -5.85 5.43 -16.86
N ARG A 130 -6.29 5.82 -18.06
CA ARG A 130 -5.38 6.08 -19.19
C ARG A 130 -4.41 7.23 -18.87
N ALA A 131 -4.91 8.33 -18.31
CA ALA A 131 -4.08 9.47 -17.90
C ALA A 131 -3.02 9.10 -16.84
N LEU A 132 -3.29 8.09 -16.02
CA LEU A 132 -2.40 7.57 -14.97
C LEU A 132 -1.54 6.36 -15.41
N GLY A 133 -1.41 6.10 -16.72
CA GLY A 133 -0.53 5.05 -17.24
C GLY A 133 -1.14 3.64 -17.28
N GLY A 134 -2.47 3.50 -17.16
CA GLY A 134 -3.20 2.24 -17.30
C GLY A 134 -3.81 1.74 -15.99
N TYR A 135 -4.20 0.46 -15.95
CA TYR A 135 -4.83 -0.15 -14.76
C TYR A 135 -3.79 -0.68 -13.77
N VAL A 136 -4.11 -0.56 -12.48
CA VAL A 136 -3.34 -1.14 -11.36
C VAL A 136 -4.31 -1.79 -10.36
N PRO A 137 -3.91 -2.87 -9.64
CA PRO A 137 -2.60 -3.52 -9.70
C PRO A 137 -2.44 -4.36 -10.98
N SER A 138 -1.22 -4.37 -11.52
CA SER A 138 -0.82 -5.25 -12.61
C SER A 138 0.54 -5.84 -12.30
N ARG A 139 0.71 -7.14 -12.55
CA ARG A 139 1.94 -7.86 -12.26
C ARG A 139 2.51 -8.46 -13.52
N ARG A 140 3.71 -8.02 -13.90
CA ARG A 140 4.48 -8.64 -14.98
C ARG A 140 5.17 -9.91 -14.46
N VAL A 141 4.83 -11.07 -15.02
CA VAL A 141 5.37 -12.37 -14.57
C VAL A 141 6.81 -12.60 -15.02
N GLN A 142 7.19 -12.11 -16.21
CA GLN A 142 8.54 -12.29 -16.76
C GLN A 142 9.20 -10.95 -17.06
N ALA A 143 10.50 -10.84 -16.80
CA ALA A 143 11.28 -9.69 -17.25
C ALA A 143 11.32 -9.63 -18.79
N LYS A 144 11.34 -8.42 -19.35
CA LYS A 144 11.50 -8.23 -20.81
C LYS A 144 12.90 -8.65 -21.28
N GLU A 145 13.89 -8.42 -20.44
CA GLU A 145 15.29 -8.71 -20.73
C GLU A 145 15.65 -10.13 -20.27
N LYS A 146 16.37 -10.86 -21.12
CA LYS A 146 16.98 -12.14 -20.78
C LYS A 146 18.49 -11.93 -20.64
N LEU A 147 19.02 -12.16 -19.45
CA LEU A 147 20.43 -11.97 -19.16
C LEU A 147 21.21 -13.25 -19.50
N THR A 148 22.31 -13.10 -20.22
CA THR A 148 23.30 -14.17 -20.32
C THR A 148 24.01 -14.29 -18.98
N VAL A 149 24.00 -15.48 -18.40
CA VAL A 149 24.69 -15.77 -17.14
C VAL A 149 26.05 -16.41 -17.39
N PRO A 150 27.02 -16.27 -16.47
CA PRO A 150 28.27 -17.02 -16.54
C PRO A 150 27.99 -18.52 -16.67
N LYS A 151 28.70 -19.18 -17.59
CA LYS A 151 28.64 -20.64 -17.70
C LYS A 151 29.32 -21.28 -16.49
N LEU A 152 29.05 -22.57 -16.27
CA LEU A 152 29.59 -23.33 -15.14
C LEU A 152 31.14 -23.27 -15.07
N GLU A 153 31.80 -23.21 -16.23
CA GLU A 153 33.26 -23.13 -16.33
C GLU A 153 33.85 -21.86 -15.72
N ALA A 154 33.08 -20.77 -15.61
CA ALA A 154 33.50 -19.56 -14.91
C ALA A 154 33.80 -19.82 -13.41
N PHE A 155 33.26 -20.92 -12.87
CA PHE A 155 33.43 -21.33 -11.48
C PHE A 155 34.39 -22.52 -11.30
N LYS A 156 35.24 -22.81 -12.31
CA LYS A 156 36.17 -23.96 -12.29
C LYS A 156 36.96 -24.09 -10.98
N ALA A 157 37.46 -22.99 -10.44
CA ALA A 157 38.22 -22.98 -9.17
C ALA A 157 37.40 -23.35 -7.91
N GLN A 158 36.08 -23.44 -8.03
CA GLN A 158 35.16 -23.92 -6.98
C GLN A 158 34.64 -25.33 -7.29
N LEU A 159 34.88 -25.86 -8.49
CA LEU A 159 34.53 -27.22 -8.89
C LEU A 159 35.69 -28.20 -8.65
N GLU A 160 36.92 -27.70 -8.70
CA GLU A 160 38.12 -28.47 -8.38
C GLU A 160 38.31 -28.63 -6.87
N ALA A 161 38.97 -29.71 -6.46
CA ALA A 161 39.35 -29.93 -5.08
C ALA A 161 40.20 -28.76 -4.56
N THR A 162 40.05 -28.40 -3.29
CA THR A 162 40.95 -27.43 -2.67
C THR A 162 42.37 -27.99 -2.65
N ALA A 163 43.36 -27.09 -2.66
CA ALA A 163 44.75 -27.48 -2.53
C ALA A 163 44.96 -28.34 -1.26
N GLU A 164 45.85 -29.32 -1.34
CA GLU A 164 46.15 -30.21 -0.23
C GLU A 164 46.53 -29.41 1.02
N GLY A 165 45.97 -29.79 2.17
CA GLY A 165 46.14 -29.09 3.44
C GLY A 165 45.39 -27.76 3.57
N ARG A 166 44.60 -27.34 2.57
CA ARG A 166 43.79 -26.12 2.63
C ARG A 166 42.31 -26.45 2.74
N GLU A 167 41.79 -26.30 3.95
CA GLU A 167 40.36 -26.36 4.22
C GLU A 167 39.71 -24.99 4.02
N ILE A 168 38.48 -24.97 3.53
CA ILE A 168 37.66 -23.77 3.39
C ILE A 168 36.24 -24.07 3.85
N SER A 169 35.55 -23.07 4.40
CA SER A 169 34.12 -23.18 4.69
C SER A 169 33.27 -22.99 3.44
N THR A 170 32.01 -23.43 3.49
CA THR A 170 31.02 -23.15 2.44
C THR A 170 30.75 -21.66 2.28
N THR A 171 30.85 -20.88 3.36
CA THR A 171 30.78 -19.41 3.31
C THR A 171 31.91 -18.81 2.48
N MET A 172 33.15 -19.28 2.69
CA MET A 172 34.28 -18.85 1.85
C MET A 172 34.07 -19.21 0.38
N SER A 173 33.54 -20.39 0.10
CA SER A 173 33.18 -20.80 -1.27
C SER A 173 32.08 -19.92 -1.86
N PHE A 174 31.05 -19.58 -1.09
CA PHE A 174 29.99 -18.65 -1.51
C PHE A 174 30.55 -17.28 -1.89
N VAL A 175 31.43 -16.71 -1.07
CA VAL A 175 32.06 -15.40 -1.36
C VAL A 175 32.91 -15.46 -2.63
N ARG A 176 33.60 -16.58 -2.90
CA ARG A 176 34.35 -16.77 -4.16
C ARG A 176 33.42 -16.83 -5.37
N ILE A 177 32.32 -17.57 -5.29
CA ILE A 177 31.29 -17.63 -6.35
C ILE A 177 30.71 -16.23 -6.59
N LEU A 178 30.33 -15.54 -5.52
CA LEU A 178 29.78 -14.19 -5.60
C LEU A 178 30.78 -13.24 -6.27
N ASN A 179 32.07 -13.31 -5.93
CA ASN A 179 33.14 -12.54 -6.56
C ASN A 179 33.25 -12.76 -8.07
N THR A 180 33.05 -13.99 -8.55
CA THR A 180 32.99 -14.29 -9.99
C THR A 180 31.77 -13.64 -10.63
N ILE A 181 30.60 -13.72 -9.99
CA ILE A 181 29.34 -13.14 -10.50
C ILE A 181 29.41 -11.61 -10.55
N VAL A 182 29.94 -10.94 -9.52
CA VAL A 182 30.00 -9.46 -9.49
C VAL A 182 31.03 -8.89 -10.49
N LYS A 183 32.01 -9.70 -10.92
CA LYS A 183 32.98 -9.32 -11.97
C LYS A 183 32.46 -9.59 -13.39
N ASP A 184 31.35 -10.32 -13.52
CA ASP A 184 30.75 -10.59 -14.81
C ASP A 184 30.26 -9.29 -15.48
N LYS A 185 30.58 -9.12 -16.77
CA LYS A 185 30.30 -7.89 -17.51
C LYS A 185 28.80 -7.68 -17.79
N VAL A 186 28.00 -8.74 -17.77
CA VAL A 186 26.56 -8.72 -18.09
C VAL A 186 25.74 -8.55 -16.81
N ILE A 187 25.97 -9.41 -15.82
CA ILE A 187 25.13 -9.45 -14.61
C ILE A 187 25.75 -8.74 -13.40
N GLY A 188 27.06 -8.46 -13.39
CA GLY A 188 27.76 -7.98 -12.19
C GLY A 188 27.17 -6.70 -11.59
N LYS A 189 26.75 -5.75 -12.44
CA LYS A 189 26.09 -4.49 -12.02
C LYS A 189 24.68 -4.67 -11.46
N ARG A 190 24.09 -5.85 -11.59
CA ARG A 190 22.73 -6.18 -11.15
C ARG A 190 22.71 -7.03 -9.88
N VAL A 191 23.87 -7.46 -9.42
CA VAL A 191 24.01 -8.18 -8.15
C VAL A 191 23.97 -7.17 -7.02
N VAL A 192 23.10 -7.41 -6.03
CA VAL A 192 22.97 -6.55 -4.85
C VAL A 192 23.26 -7.40 -3.61
N PRO A 193 24.53 -7.48 -3.16
CA PRO A 193 24.84 -8.11 -1.89
C PRO A 193 24.23 -7.29 -0.75
N ILE A 194 23.45 -7.94 0.11
CA ILE A 194 22.84 -7.31 1.28
C ILE A 194 23.42 -7.98 2.51
N LEU A 195 23.94 -7.16 3.42
CA LEU A 195 24.52 -7.59 4.68
C LEU A 195 23.79 -6.92 5.83
N VAL A 196 23.72 -7.60 6.95
CA VAL A 196 23.19 -7.06 8.21
C VAL A 196 24.37 -6.93 9.16
N ASP A 197 25.10 -5.81 9.02
CA ASP A 197 26.28 -5.40 9.82
C ASP A 197 27.53 -6.31 9.70
N GLU A 198 27.38 -7.60 10.00
CA GLU A 198 28.43 -8.61 10.24
C GLU A 198 29.24 -9.06 9.01
N SER A 199 29.86 -8.12 8.30
CA SER A 199 30.62 -8.39 7.08
C SER A 199 31.89 -9.21 7.28
N ARG A 200 32.63 -8.98 8.38
CA ARG A 200 33.87 -9.70 8.70
C ARG A 200 33.61 -11.16 9.05
N THR A 201 32.52 -11.42 9.77
CA THR A 201 32.10 -12.77 10.16
C THR A 201 31.87 -13.66 8.94
N PHE A 202 31.40 -13.09 7.83
CA PHE A 202 31.17 -13.80 6.57
C PHE A 202 32.33 -13.69 5.55
N GLY A 203 33.44 -13.04 5.91
CA GLY A 203 34.59 -12.86 5.01
C GLY A 203 34.28 -11.98 3.79
N MET A 204 33.31 -11.06 3.92
CA MET A 204 32.88 -10.16 2.84
C MET A 204 33.64 -8.83 2.81
N GLU A 205 34.52 -8.55 3.77
CA GLU A 205 35.28 -7.31 3.85
C GLU A 205 36.15 -7.05 2.60
N GLY A 206 36.62 -8.12 1.95
CA GLY A 206 37.38 -8.03 0.70
C GLY A 206 36.57 -7.44 -0.46
N MET A 207 35.24 -7.54 -0.41
CA MET A 207 34.35 -7.00 -1.45
C MET A 207 34.18 -5.49 -1.33
N PHE A 208 34.42 -4.89 -0.16
CA PHE A 208 34.26 -3.45 0.04
C PHE A 208 35.19 -2.62 -0.84
N ARG A 209 36.42 -3.07 -1.06
CA ARG A 209 37.35 -2.42 -2.00
C ARG A 209 36.92 -2.53 -3.45
N GLN A 210 36.17 -3.59 -3.79
CA GLN A 210 35.76 -3.87 -5.15
C GLN A 210 34.46 -3.18 -5.53
N LEU A 211 33.45 -3.20 -4.66
CA LEU A 211 32.10 -2.71 -4.93
C LEU A 211 31.75 -1.43 -4.19
N GLY A 212 32.51 -1.09 -3.15
CA GLY A 212 32.11 -0.08 -2.17
C GLY A 212 30.95 -0.55 -1.30
N ILE A 213 30.63 0.27 -0.30
CA ILE A 213 29.40 0.19 0.50
C ILE A 213 28.48 1.31 0.04
N TRP A 214 27.24 0.99 -0.31
CA TRP A 214 26.28 2.04 -0.67
C TRP A 214 25.96 2.88 0.56
N SER A 215 26.20 4.19 0.47
CA SER A 215 25.80 5.17 1.47
C SER A 215 25.32 6.43 0.76
N GLN A 216 24.04 6.78 0.94
CA GLN A 216 23.45 7.98 0.35
C GLN A 216 24.09 9.28 0.88
N ALA A 217 24.60 9.27 2.12
CA ALA A 217 25.26 10.42 2.75
C ALA A 217 26.77 10.51 2.46
N GLY A 218 27.31 9.58 1.65
CA GLY A 218 28.75 9.39 1.49
C GLY A 218 29.32 8.37 2.49
N GLN A 219 30.45 7.77 2.15
CA GLN A 219 31.24 6.97 3.08
C GLN A 219 32.09 7.92 3.91
N GLN A 220 31.94 7.89 5.24
CA GLN A 220 32.92 8.49 6.16
C GLN A 220 34.14 7.59 6.28
#